data_AF-A0A5N7MWL5-F1
#
_entry.id   AF-A0A5N7MWL5-F1
#
_cell.length_a   1.000
_cell.length_b   1.000
_cell.length_c   1.000
_cell.angle_alpha   90.00
_cell.angle_beta   90.00
_cell.angle_gamma   90.00
#
_symmetry.space_group_name_H-M   'P 1'
#
loop_
_entity.id
_entity.type
_entity.pdbx_description
1 polymer ?
#
loop_
_entity_poly.entity_id
_entity_poly.type
_entity_poly.pdbx_seq_one_letter_code
_entity_poly.pdbx_strand_id
1 'polypeptide(L)'
;MQYICDAPGSKTWFRIETDGEAALESDAMSHLVEKHFLQAWESAASTYHSTSSPFVEQNIGLKAHVQRVMPLFLTLRSAEGNALVTAMLPPGGRYDPAFRIVIVGPENRDPYPEHGEAIRKLGEHFGFSLERIRCYPYGGATLSRK
;
A
#
# COMPACT_ATOMS: atom_id res chain seq x y z
N MET A 1 11.86 -3.64 5.06
CA MET A 1 10.97 -3.42 3.91
C MET A 1 11.39 -4.36 2.80
N GLN A 2 10.45 -4.91 2.03
CA GLN A 2 10.71 -5.87 0.95
C GLN A 2 10.75 -5.18 -0.41
N TYR A 3 11.78 -5.43 -1.23
CA TYR A 3 11.84 -4.91 -2.62
C TYR A 3 10.69 -5.45 -3.48
N ILE A 4 10.10 -4.59 -4.30
CA ILE A 4 9.04 -4.94 -5.26
C ILE A 4 9.52 -4.76 -6.71
N CYS A 5 9.84 -3.53 -7.09
CA CYS A 5 10.35 -3.24 -8.44
C CYS A 5 11.02 -1.87 -8.50
N ASP A 6 11.91 -1.71 -9.48
CA ASP A 6 12.47 -0.41 -9.82
C ASP A 6 11.53 0.42 -10.70
N ALA A 7 11.67 1.73 -10.58
CA ALA A 7 10.90 2.74 -11.28
C ALA A 7 11.81 3.84 -11.87
N PRO A 8 11.35 4.54 -12.93
CA PRO A 8 12.13 5.59 -13.58
C PRO A 8 12.65 6.68 -12.65
N GLY A 9 13.85 7.17 -12.99
CA GLY A 9 14.55 8.21 -12.24
C GLY A 9 15.09 7.72 -10.90
N SER A 10 15.71 6.53 -10.90
CA SER A 10 16.38 5.90 -9.75
C SER A 10 15.51 5.81 -8.51
N LYS A 11 14.26 5.38 -8.69
CA LYS A 11 13.32 5.16 -7.58
C LYS A 11 13.01 3.68 -7.48
N THR A 12 12.65 3.25 -6.28
CA THR A 12 12.35 1.84 -6.03
C THR A 12 11.13 1.71 -5.14
N TRP A 13 10.24 0.78 -5.49
CA TRP A 13 9.08 0.43 -4.68
C TRP A 13 9.45 -0.65 -3.67
N PHE A 14 9.01 -0.43 -2.45
CA PHE A 14 9.15 -1.37 -1.35
C PHE A 14 7.80 -1.65 -0.70
N ARG A 15 7.63 -2.86 -0.18
CA ARG A 15 6.52 -3.24 0.69
C ARG A 15 6.88 -3.01 2.15
N ILE A 16 5.92 -2.44 2.87
CA ILE A 16 5.90 -2.30 4.33
C ILE A 16 5.38 -3.60 4.91
N GLU A 17 6.17 -4.25 5.77
CA GLU A 17 5.87 -5.56 6.33
C GLU A 17 5.56 -5.53 7.83
N THR A 18 5.97 -4.47 8.52
CA THR A 18 5.83 -4.36 9.98
C THR A 18 5.14 -3.06 10.40
N ASP A 19 4.59 -3.08 11.61
CA ASP A 19 4.08 -1.89 12.30
C ASP A 19 5.17 -0.83 12.46
N GLY A 20 6.40 -1.21 12.85
CA GLY A 20 7.52 -0.28 12.98
C GLY A 20 7.90 0.39 11.65
N GLU A 21 7.83 -0.32 10.53
CA GLU A 21 8.04 0.26 9.20
C GLU A 21 6.91 1.22 8.81
N ALA A 22 5.67 0.88 9.16
CA ALA A 22 4.51 1.74 8.91
C ALA A 22 4.55 3.02 9.76
N ALA A 23 5.04 2.95 10.99
CA ALA A 23 5.25 4.09 11.87
C ALA A 23 6.30 5.06 11.30
N LEU A 24 7.46 4.53 10.88
CA LEU A 24 8.51 5.32 10.22
C LEU A 24 8.01 5.96 8.92
N GLU A 25 7.20 5.24 8.14
CA GLU A 25 6.61 5.80 6.92
C GLU A 25 5.61 6.91 7.22
N SER A 26 4.82 6.75 8.29
CA SER A 26 3.81 7.76 8.69
C SER A 26 4.45 9.07 9.09
N ASP A 27 5.55 9.01 9.84
CA ASP A 27 6.33 10.18 10.23
C ASP A 27 6.95 10.85 9.00
N ALA A 28 7.65 10.06 8.16
CA ALA A 28 8.33 10.58 6.96
C ALA A 28 7.37 11.22 5.95
N MET A 29 6.17 10.67 5.79
CA MET A 29 5.17 11.14 4.84
C MET A 29 4.14 12.10 5.43
N SER A 30 4.16 12.33 6.75
CA SER A 30 3.16 13.15 7.46
C SER A 30 1.71 12.74 7.17
N HIS A 31 1.44 11.43 7.15
CA HIS A 31 0.10 10.87 6.93
C HIS A 31 -0.13 9.57 7.70
N LEU A 32 -1.39 9.13 7.84
CA LEU A 32 -1.82 8.07 8.75
C LEU A 32 -1.67 6.63 8.20
N VAL A 33 -0.57 6.29 7.52
CA VAL A 33 -0.41 4.92 6.95
C VAL A 33 -0.31 3.85 8.03
N GLU A 34 0.33 4.14 9.16
CA GLU A 34 0.43 3.25 10.34
C GLU A 34 -0.95 2.88 10.86
N LYS A 35 -1.83 3.88 11.00
CA LYS A 35 -3.20 3.64 11.44
C LYS A 35 -3.93 2.68 10.49
N HIS A 36 -3.79 2.88 9.18
CA HIS A 36 -4.40 1.98 8.19
C HIS A 36 -3.78 0.58 8.23
N PHE A 37 -2.47 0.47 8.43
CA PHE A 37 -1.76 -0.79 8.56
C PHE A 37 -2.25 -1.58 9.77
N LEU A 38 -2.32 -0.96 10.95
CA LEU A 38 -2.81 -1.60 12.18
C LEU A 38 -4.26 -2.05 12.05
N GLN A 39 -5.15 -1.19 11.52
CA GLN A 39 -6.56 -1.54 11.31
C GLN A 39 -6.72 -2.71 10.34
N ALA A 40 -5.93 -2.74 9.27
CA ALA A 40 -5.94 -3.83 8.31
C ALA A 40 -5.41 -5.14 8.92
N TRP A 41 -4.39 -5.06 9.78
CA TRP A 41 -3.88 -6.21 10.51
C TRP A 41 -4.91 -6.78 11.48
N GLU A 42 -5.55 -5.93 12.29
CA GLU A 42 -6.60 -6.34 13.24
C GLU A 42 -7.79 -6.97 12.51
N SER A 43 -8.24 -6.35 11.42
CA SER A 43 -9.32 -6.89 10.58
C SER A 43 -8.93 -8.25 10.00
N ALA A 44 -7.72 -8.39 9.47
CA ALA A 44 -7.22 -9.65 8.94
C ALA A 44 -7.14 -10.74 10.01
N ALA A 45 -6.61 -10.42 11.20
CA ALA A 45 -6.50 -11.33 12.32
C ALA A 45 -7.88 -11.79 12.82
N SER A 46 -8.88 -10.89 12.85
CA SER A 46 -10.24 -11.22 13.30
C SER A 46 -10.97 -12.25 12.43
N THR A 47 -10.55 -12.39 11.17
CA THR A 47 -11.14 -13.36 10.22
C THR A 47 -10.48 -14.74 10.26
N TYR A 48 -9.44 -14.91 11.07
CA TYR A 48 -8.74 -16.18 11.21
C TYR A 48 -9.51 -17.11 12.16
N HIS A 49 -10.02 -18.22 11.64
CA HIS A 49 -10.59 -19.30 12.45
C HIS A 49 -9.59 -20.45 12.47
N SER A 50 -9.00 -20.73 13.65
CA SER A 50 -8.11 -21.89 13.78
C SER A 50 -8.90 -23.19 13.78
N THR A 51 -8.40 -24.19 13.04
CA THR A 51 -8.86 -25.58 13.10
C THR A 51 -7.90 -26.50 13.84
N SER A 52 -6.75 -26.00 14.34
CA SER A 52 -5.70 -26.78 15.01
C SER A 52 -5.57 -26.47 16.51
N SER A 53 -5.25 -27.48 17.32
CA SER A 53 -5.07 -27.36 18.79
C SER A 53 -3.71 -26.82 19.27
N PRO A 54 -2.55 -27.02 18.59
CA PRO A 54 -1.27 -26.50 19.09
C PRO A 54 -1.09 -24.99 18.84
N PHE A 55 -0.73 -24.24 19.88
CA PHE A 55 -0.54 -22.77 19.82
C PHE A 55 0.49 -22.31 18.77
N VAL A 56 1.56 -23.07 18.53
CA VAL A 56 2.59 -22.72 17.53
C VAL A 56 2.02 -22.79 16.11
N GLU A 57 1.26 -23.83 15.80
CA GLU A 57 0.59 -23.98 14.49
C GLU A 57 -0.49 -22.92 14.30
N GLN A 58 -1.18 -22.53 15.37
CA GLN A 58 -2.14 -21.42 15.35
C GLN A 58 -1.46 -20.10 14.97
N ASN A 59 -0.30 -19.78 15.53
CA ASN A 59 0.42 -18.55 15.22
C ASN A 59 1.00 -18.54 13.80
N ILE A 60 1.52 -19.67 13.33
CA ILE A 60 2.00 -19.80 11.95
C ILE A 60 0.83 -19.63 10.97
N GLY A 61 -0.30 -20.29 11.25
CA GLY A 61 -1.53 -20.17 10.45
C GLY A 61 -2.09 -18.75 10.46
N LEU A 62 -2.10 -18.07 11.62
CA LEU A 62 -2.53 -16.68 11.76
C LEU A 62 -1.65 -15.75 10.91
N LYS A 63 -0.32 -15.88 11.01
CA LYS A 63 0.61 -15.05 10.23
C LYS A 63 0.42 -15.25 8.73
N ALA A 64 0.33 -16.50 8.27
CA ALA A 64 0.10 -16.82 6.86
C ALA A 64 -1.26 -16.30 6.37
N HIS A 65 -2.31 -16.41 7.20
CA HIS A 65 -3.63 -15.89 6.89
C HIS A 65 -3.62 -14.37 6.76
N VAL A 66 -3.06 -13.65 7.75
CA VAL A 66 -2.94 -12.20 7.72
C VAL A 66 -2.19 -11.74 6.47
N GLN A 67 -1.04 -12.35 6.16
CA GLN A 67 -0.28 -12.01 4.96
C GLN A 67 -1.05 -12.20 3.64
N ARG A 68 -2.01 -13.14 3.61
CA ARG A 68 -2.84 -13.45 2.44
C ARG A 68 -3.99 -12.48 2.25
N VAL A 69 -4.62 -12.02 3.34
CA VAL A 69 -5.85 -11.22 3.30
C VAL A 69 -5.63 -9.74 3.55
N MET A 70 -4.48 -9.36 4.09
CA MET A 70 -4.13 -7.97 4.34
C MET A 70 -3.83 -7.25 3.01
N PRO A 71 -4.28 -5.98 2.85
CA PRO A 71 -3.82 -5.11 1.78
C PRO A 71 -2.30 -5.00 1.70
N LEU A 72 -1.77 -4.73 0.51
CA LEU A 72 -0.37 -4.40 0.36
C LEU A 72 -0.17 -2.92 0.66
N PHE A 73 0.72 -2.62 1.60
CA PHE A 73 1.21 -1.27 1.87
C PHE A 73 2.59 -1.10 1.25
N LEU A 74 2.74 -0.08 0.41
CA LEU A 74 3.90 0.12 -0.45
C LEU A 74 4.39 1.55 -0.32
N THR A 75 5.70 1.74 -0.40
CA THR A 75 6.36 3.05 -0.41
C THR A 75 7.32 3.15 -1.59
N LEU A 76 7.30 4.29 -2.28
CA LEU A 76 8.27 4.67 -3.30
C LEU A 76 9.39 5.45 -2.64
N ARG A 77 10.63 5.00 -2.84
CA ARG A 77 11.83 5.69 -2.34
C ARG A 77 12.65 6.32 -3.45
N SER A 78 13.30 7.45 -3.17
CA SER A 78 14.35 8.01 -4.01
C SER A 78 15.66 7.21 -3.88
N ALA A 79 16.67 7.54 -4.69
CA ALA A 79 18.00 6.92 -4.61
C ALA A 79 18.68 7.14 -3.25
N GLU A 80 18.34 8.23 -2.56
CA GLU A 80 18.83 8.58 -1.24
C GLU A 80 17.99 7.98 -0.10
N GLY A 81 16.90 7.26 -0.43
CA GLY A 81 16.00 6.63 0.54
C GLY A 81 14.84 7.49 1.03
N ASN A 82 14.63 8.68 0.46
CA ASN A 82 13.52 9.56 0.84
C ASN A 82 12.18 8.94 0.45
N ALA A 83 11.17 9.03 1.32
CA ALA A 83 9.80 8.60 1.02
C ALA A 83 9.14 9.60 0.06
N LEU A 84 8.55 9.09 -1.03
CA LEU A 84 7.97 9.91 -2.10
C LEU A 84 6.48 9.66 -2.30
N VAL A 85 6.04 8.41 -2.21
CA VAL A 85 4.64 8.01 -2.45
C VAL A 85 4.32 6.80 -1.60
N THR A 86 3.13 6.78 -1.00
CA THR A 86 2.56 5.61 -0.35
C THR A 86 1.41 5.07 -1.19
N ALA A 87 1.33 3.75 -1.33
CA ALA A 87 0.23 3.07 -1.99
C ALA A 87 -0.35 1.96 -1.11
N MET A 88 -1.68 1.86 -1.09
CA MET A 88 -2.44 0.75 -0.54
C MET A 88 -3.14 0.01 -1.67
N LEU A 89 -2.70 -1.22 -1.96
CA LEU A 89 -3.22 -2.07 -3.02
C LEU A 89 -3.99 -3.28 -2.45
N PRO A 90 -4.82 -3.95 -3.27
CA PRO A 90 -5.59 -5.10 -2.80
C PRO A 90 -4.67 -6.26 -2.35
N PRO A 91 -5.19 -7.17 -1.51
CA PRO A 91 -4.43 -8.32 -1.03
C PRO A 91 -3.82 -9.14 -2.18
N GLY A 92 -2.55 -9.52 -2.03
CA GLY A 92 -1.81 -10.28 -3.03
C GLY A 92 -1.56 -9.55 -4.35
N GLY A 93 -1.85 -8.24 -4.44
CA GLY A 93 -1.63 -7.47 -5.66
C GLY A 93 -2.49 -7.94 -6.83
N ARG A 94 -3.71 -8.42 -6.53
CA ARG A 94 -4.68 -8.85 -7.55
C ARG A 94 -5.74 -7.78 -7.69
N TYR A 95 -6.11 -7.45 -8.93
CA TYR A 95 -7.16 -6.48 -9.17
C TYR A 95 -8.48 -6.92 -8.53
N ASP A 96 -9.04 -6.06 -7.70
CA ASP A 96 -10.35 -6.23 -7.08
C ASP A 96 -11.14 -4.91 -7.25
N PRO A 97 -12.24 -4.90 -8.02
CA PRO A 97 -13.03 -3.70 -8.25
C PRO A 97 -13.75 -3.20 -7.00
N ALA A 98 -13.94 -4.04 -5.97
CA ALA A 98 -14.53 -3.65 -4.70
C ALA A 98 -13.50 -3.04 -3.74
N PHE A 99 -12.20 -3.22 -4.01
CA PHE A 99 -11.13 -2.69 -3.18
C PHE A 99 -10.82 -1.23 -3.52
N ARG A 100 -10.84 -0.37 -2.52
CA ARG A 100 -10.43 1.03 -2.68
C ARG A 100 -8.91 1.16 -2.63
N ILE A 101 -8.30 1.28 -3.81
CA ILE A 101 -6.88 1.63 -3.95
C ILE A 101 -6.67 3.07 -3.51
N VAL A 102 -5.61 3.32 -2.73
CA VAL A 102 -5.22 4.66 -2.28
C VAL A 102 -3.76 4.89 -2.63
N ILE A 103 -3.46 5.99 -3.32
CA ILE A 103 -2.10 6.41 -3.66
C ILE A 103 -1.97 7.90 -3.34
N VAL A 104 -1.02 8.25 -2.46
CA VAL A 104 -0.82 9.61 -1.96
C VAL A 104 0.67 9.93 -1.79
N GLY A 105 1.03 11.20 -1.98
CA GLY A 105 2.35 11.73 -1.62
C GLY A 105 2.40 12.23 -0.17
N PRO A 106 3.50 12.89 0.22
CA PRO A 106 3.63 13.51 1.53
C PRO A 106 2.46 14.46 1.82
N GLU A 107 2.00 14.49 3.06
CA GLU A 107 0.87 15.31 3.52
C GLU A 107 -0.43 15.08 2.71
N ASN A 108 -0.62 13.87 2.18
CA ASN A 108 -1.75 13.51 1.32
C ASN A 108 -1.84 14.26 -0.02
N ARG A 109 -0.73 14.86 -0.46
CA ARG A 109 -0.65 15.56 -1.75
C ARG A 109 -0.83 14.59 -2.91
N ASP A 110 -1.18 15.14 -4.06
CA ASP A 110 -1.33 14.40 -5.31
C ASP A 110 0.04 13.99 -5.86
N PRO A 111 0.39 12.69 -5.89
CA PRO A 111 1.71 12.25 -6.33
C PRO A 111 1.83 12.11 -7.86
N TYR A 112 0.72 12.18 -8.61
CA TYR A 112 0.72 11.87 -10.04
C TYR A 112 1.50 12.86 -10.91
N PRO A 113 1.46 14.18 -10.66
CA PRO A 113 2.23 15.15 -11.46
C PRO A 113 3.74 14.86 -11.50
N GLU A 114 4.30 14.39 -10.38
CA GLU A 114 5.75 14.19 -10.24
C GLU A 114 6.17 12.72 -10.35
N HIS A 115 5.28 11.78 -9.99
CA HIS A 115 5.62 10.36 -9.84
C HIS A 115 4.72 9.43 -10.66
N GLY A 116 3.94 9.97 -11.61
CA GLY A 116 3.03 9.18 -12.46
C GLY A 116 3.69 8.01 -13.18
N GLU A 117 4.91 8.19 -13.70
CA GLU A 117 5.66 7.11 -14.36
C GLU A 117 6.08 5.98 -13.39
N ALA A 118 6.42 6.33 -12.15
CA ALA A 118 6.74 5.34 -11.12
C ALA A 118 5.51 4.58 -10.66
N ILE A 119 4.37 5.27 -10.54
CA ILE A 119 3.06 4.67 -10.23
C ILE A 119 2.62 3.75 -11.38
N ARG A 120 2.80 4.17 -12.64
CA ARG A 120 2.52 3.33 -13.81
C ARG A 120 3.32 2.03 -13.78
N LYS A 121 4.61 2.11 -13.42
CA LYS A 121 5.47 0.91 -13.30
C LYS A 121 5.03 -0.04 -12.20
N LEU A 122 4.56 0.49 -11.07
CA LEU A 122 3.94 -0.33 -10.04
C LEU A 122 2.70 -1.06 -10.56
N GLY A 123 1.85 -0.35 -11.30
CA GLY A 123 0.67 -0.94 -11.95
C GLY A 123 1.03 -2.06 -12.94
N GLU A 124 2.05 -1.84 -13.76
CA GLU A 124 2.59 -2.87 -14.68
C GLU A 124 3.12 -4.10 -13.94
N HIS A 125 3.81 -3.90 -12.83
CA HIS A 125 4.32 -4.99 -12.00
C HIS A 125 3.20 -5.90 -11.49
N PHE A 126 2.06 -5.32 -11.09
CA PHE A 126 0.89 -6.08 -10.61
C PHE A 126 -0.14 -6.41 -11.71
N GLY A 127 0.06 -5.93 -12.94
CA GLY A 127 -0.81 -6.22 -14.07
C GLY A 127 -2.13 -5.45 -14.11
N PHE A 128 -2.24 -4.27 -13.46
CA PHE A 128 -3.42 -3.41 -13.56
C PHE A 128 -3.09 -1.90 -13.50
N SER A 129 -3.98 -1.07 -14.09
CA SER A 129 -3.78 0.37 -14.19
C SER A 129 -4.04 1.10 -12.87
N LEU A 130 -3.09 1.94 -12.46
CA LEU A 130 -3.20 2.82 -11.29
C LEU A 130 -3.49 4.25 -11.76
N GLU A 131 -4.72 4.50 -12.23
CA GLU A 131 -5.11 5.82 -12.74
C GLU A 131 -5.41 6.79 -11.60
N ARG A 132 -4.94 8.04 -11.72
CA ARG A 132 -5.18 9.13 -10.75
C ARG A 132 -6.64 9.22 -10.32
N ILE A 133 -7.57 9.21 -11.28
CA ILE A 133 -9.00 9.39 -11.02
C ILE A 133 -9.59 8.30 -10.11
N ARG A 134 -8.98 7.11 -10.09
CA ARG A 134 -9.43 5.96 -9.31
C ARG A 134 -8.70 5.84 -7.97
N CYS A 135 -7.43 6.26 -7.96
CA CYS A 135 -6.50 5.91 -6.88
C CYS A 135 -6.09 7.11 -6.01
N TYR A 136 -6.21 8.35 -6.50
CA TYR A 136 -5.99 9.53 -5.65
C TYR A 136 -7.30 9.92 -4.94
N PRO A 137 -7.40 9.74 -3.60
CA PRO A 137 -8.68 9.85 -2.89
C PRO A 137 -9.26 11.27 -2.85
N TYR A 138 -8.45 12.31 -3.09
CA TYR A 138 -8.87 13.71 -3.10
C TYR A 138 -8.99 14.29 -4.52
N GLY A 139 -8.89 13.45 -5.56
CA GLY A 139 -8.99 13.88 -6.96
C GLY A 139 -10.41 14.22 -7.42
N GLY A 140 -11.40 14.12 -6.53
CA GLY A 140 -12.80 14.36 -6.82
C GLY A 140 -13.19 15.85 -6.90
N ALA A 141 -13.68 16.23 -8.09
CA ALA A 141 -14.45 17.43 -8.44
C ALA A 141 -13.71 18.69 -8.94
N THR A 142 -13.36 18.71 -10.23
CA THR A 142 -13.69 19.87 -11.09
C THR A 142 -14.04 19.42 -12.52
N LEU A 143 -15.15 18.70 -12.69
CA LEU A 143 -15.96 18.82 -13.91
C LEU A 143 -17.13 19.72 -13.56
N SER A 144 -16.87 21.02 -13.50
CA SER A 144 -17.94 22.01 -13.54
C SER A 144 -18.41 22.05 -14.99
N ARG A 145 -19.57 21.45 -15.27
CA ARG A 145 -20.34 21.75 -16.48
C ARG A 145 -20.67 23.24 -16.46
N LYS A 146 -20.09 24.03 -17.35
CA LYS A 146 -20.72 25.14 -18.06
C LYS A 146 -20.08 25.31 -19.42
#